data_AF-A0A401LFH5-F1
#
_entry.id   AF-A0A401LFH5-F1
#
_cell.length_a   1.000
_cell.length_b   1.000
_cell.length_c   1.000
_cell.angle_alpha   90.00
_cell.angle_beta   90.00
_cell.angle_gamma   90.00
#
_symmetry.space_group_name_H-M   'P 1'
#
loop_
_entity.id
_entity.type
_entity.pdbx_description
1 polymer ?
#
loop_
_entity_poly.entity_id
_entity_poly.type
_entity_poly.pdbx_seq_one_letter_code
_entity_poly.pdbx_strand_id
1 'polypeptide(L)'
;MLKKSLKLLLGTGIVLLSIGVLFAGVLSGLFVGYDAQLYAMTVRGLRFYAVSFLLSGFNIFGSSFFTALNNGMVSAAISFLRTVVFEVAAVLILPLFFGLDGVWCAITVAELASILITIGAFSALRKRYQYL
;
A
#
# COMPACT_ATOMS: atom_id res chain seq x y z
N MET A 1 -13.61 10.12 16.36
CA MET A 1 -13.04 8.79 16.02
C MET A 1 -12.08 8.88 14.84
N LEU A 2 -12.54 9.28 13.64
CA LEU A 2 -11.74 9.27 12.38
C LEU A 2 -10.36 9.95 12.46
N LYS A 3 -10.27 11.17 13.02
CA LYS A 3 -9.01 11.93 13.13
C LYS A 3 -7.97 11.26 14.05
N LYS A 4 -8.39 10.47 15.04
CA LYS A 4 -7.48 9.74 15.93
C LYS A 4 -6.93 8.49 15.24
N SER A 5 -7.79 7.71 14.59
CA SER A 5 -7.38 6.54 13.80
C SER A 5 -6.41 6.91 12.68
N LEU A 6 -6.67 8.03 11.99
CA LEU A 6 -5.79 8.52 10.92
C LEU A 6 -4.38 8.88 11.41
N LYS A 7 -4.29 9.58 12.56
CA LYS A 7 -3.00 9.92 13.18
C LYS A 7 -2.24 8.68 13.62
N LEU A 8 -2.95 7.68 14.13
CA LEU A 8 -2.36 6.42 14.59
C LEU A 8 -1.79 5.63 13.41
N LEU A 9 -2.55 5.52 12.32
CA LEU A 9 -2.12 4.87 11.07
C LEU A 9 -0.92 5.56 10.42
N LEU A 10 -0.94 6.89 10.34
CA LEU A 10 0.21 7.67 9.85
C LEU A 10 1.43 7.46 10.75
N GLY A 11 1.25 7.49 12.06
CA GLY A 11 2.33 7.24 13.02
C GLY A 11 2.94 5.85 12.85
N THR A 12 2.12 4.80 12.82
CA THR A 12 2.60 3.42 12.63
C THR A 12 3.24 3.23 11.26
N GLY A 13 2.68 3.83 10.21
CA GLY A 13 3.25 3.76 8.86
C GLY A 13 4.62 4.43 8.78
N ILE A 14 4.81 5.59 9.42
CA ILE A 14 6.12 6.27 9.48
C ILE A 14 7.15 5.44 10.24
N VAL A 15 6.75 4.83 11.36
CA VAL A 15 7.63 3.94 12.13
C VAL A 15 8.04 2.72 11.30
N LEU A 16 7.09 2.05 10.65
CA LEU A 16 7.37 0.90 9.79
C LEU A 16 8.22 1.26 8.58
N LEU A 17 7.98 2.41 7.95
CA LEU A 17 8.82 2.91 6.87
C LEU A 17 10.25 3.17 7.35
N SER A 18 10.40 3.82 8.51
CA SER A 18 11.72 4.13 9.08
C SER A 18 12.50 2.85 9.37
N ILE A 19 11.85 1.85 9.98
CA ILE A 19 12.45 0.54 10.22
C ILE A 19 12.80 -0.13 8.89
N GLY A 20 11.88 -0.16 7.93
CA GLY A 20 12.09 -0.78 6.62
C GLY A 20 13.28 -0.19 5.86
N VAL A 21 13.44 1.14 5.86
CA VAL A 21 14.53 1.82 5.15
C VAL A 21 15.87 1.67 5.89
N LEU A 22 15.88 1.84 7.22
CA LEU A 22 17.10 1.78 8.04
C LEU A 22 17.64 0.35 8.14
N PHE A 23 16.77 -0.63 8.29
CA PHE A 23 17.14 -2.03 8.44
C PHE A 23 17.12 -2.81 7.11
N ALA A 24 16.81 -2.18 5.96
CA ALA A 24 16.81 -2.84 4.65
C ALA A 24 18.10 -3.62 4.38
N GLY A 25 19.26 -3.03 4.72
CA GLY A 25 20.57 -3.67 4.58
C GLY A 25 20.71 -4.91 5.47
N VAL A 26 20.41 -4.78 6.77
CA VAL A 26 20.51 -5.89 7.72
C VAL A 26 19.56 -7.03 7.34
N LEU A 27 18.31 -6.70 7.02
CA LEU A 27 17.29 -7.67 6.62
C LEU A 27 17.70 -8.39 5.33
N SER A 28 18.14 -7.65 4.30
CA SER A 28 18.60 -8.28 3.05
C SER A 28 19.84 -9.15 3.30
N GLY A 29 20.75 -8.73 4.17
CA GLY A 29 21.98 -9.47 4.46
C GLY A 29 21.73 -10.83 5.13
N LEU A 30 20.67 -10.93 5.95
CA LEU A 30 20.27 -12.19 6.58
C LEU A 30 19.76 -13.23 5.58
N PHE A 31 19.10 -12.80 4.49
CA PHE A 31 18.51 -13.73 3.52
C PHE A 31 19.37 -13.94 2.27
N VAL A 32 20.03 -12.90 1.77
CA VAL A 32 20.75 -12.90 0.48
C VAL A 32 22.17 -12.34 0.58
N GLY A 33 22.77 -12.33 1.77
CA GLY A 33 24.13 -11.83 1.98
C GLY A 33 25.24 -12.61 1.27
N TYR A 34 24.93 -13.78 0.70
CA TYR A 34 25.89 -14.60 -0.04
C TYR A 34 26.11 -14.14 -1.49
N ASP A 35 25.22 -13.31 -2.05
CA ASP A 35 25.31 -12.79 -3.42
C ASP A 35 25.21 -11.27 -3.41
N ALA A 36 26.29 -10.60 -3.82
CA ALA A 36 26.39 -9.14 -3.79
C ALA A 36 25.41 -8.45 -4.74
N GLN A 37 25.08 -9.06 -5.90
CA GLN A 37 24.11 -8.50 -6.84
C GLN A 37 22.69 -8.66 -6.28
N LEU A 38 22.36 -9.84 -5.78
CA LEU A 38 21.04 -10.12 -5.21
C LEU A 38 20.79 -9.26 -3.97
N TYR A 39 21.79 -9.12 -3.09
CA TYR A 39 21.74 -8.23 -1.94
C TYR A 39 21.41 -6.79 -2.34
N ALA A 40 22.14 -6.22 -3.31
CA ALA A 40 21.91 -4.85 -3.76
C ALA A 40 20.49 -4.67 -4.34
N MET A 41 19.98 -5.66 -5.09
CA MET A 41 18.61 -5.67 -5.61
C MET A 41 17.57 -5.71 -4.49
N THR A 42 17.74 -6.59 -3.50
CA THR A 42 16.81 -6.74 -2.39
C THR A 42 16.79 -5.52 -1.47
N VAL A 43 17.95 -4.90 -1.20
CA VAL A 43 18.02 -3.64 -0.43
C VAL A 43 17.25 -2.52 -1.12
N ARG A 44 17.45 -2.37 -2.44
CA ARG A 44 16.74 -1.38 -3.24
C ARG A 44 15.23 -1.65 -3.26
N GLY A 45 14.85 -2.91 -3.46
CA GLY A 45 13.45 -3.34 -3.44
C GLY A 45 12.75 -3.08 -2.12
N LEU A 46 13.39 -3.41 -1.00
CA LEU A 46 12.86 -3.14 0.34
C LEU A 46 12.65 -1.65 0.61
N ARG A 47 13.54 -0.78 0.12
CA ARG A 47 13.37 0.67 0.26
C ARG A 47 12.16 1.20 -0.52
N PHE A 48 11.94 0.70 -1.74
CA PHE A 48 10.74 1.04 -2.51
C PHE A 48 9.46 0.51 -1.86
N TYR A 49 9.50 -0.74 -1.38
CA TYR A 49 8.38 -1.36 -0.68
C TYR A 49 8.04 -0.65 0.64
N ALA A 50 9.05 -0.13 1.36
CA ALA A 50 8.83 0.56 2.63
C ALA A 50 7.89 1.78 2.49
N VAL A 51 7.86 2.43 1.33
CA VAL A 51 6.91 3.52 1.02
C VAL A 51 5.48 3.03 1.01
N SER A 52 5.23 1.80 0.55
CA SER A 52 3.89 1.20 0.53
C SER A 52 3.31 1.01 1.93
N PHE A 53 4.11 0.87 2.99
CA PHE A 53 3.60 0.76 4.36
C PHE A 53 2.83 2.00 4.82
N LEU A 54 3.19 3.19 4.32
CA LEU A 54 2.42 4.41 4.60
C LEU A 54 1.04 4.35 3.93
N LEU A 55 0.97 3.83 2.71
CA LEU A 55 -0.22 3.83 1.88
C LEU A 55 -1.19 2.71 2.29
N SER A 56 -0.68 1.52 2.62
CA SER A 56 -1.52 0.37 2.96
C SER A 56 -2.35 0.60 4.21
N GLY A 57 -1.85 1.38 5.17
CA GLY A 57 -2.60 1.80 6.35
C GLY A 57 -3.89 2.57 5.99
N PHE A 58 -3.86 3.42 4.97
CA PHE A 58 -5.04 4.15 4.51
C PHE A 58 -6.06 3.23 3.83
N ASN A 59 -5.60 2.31 2.97
CA ASN A 59 -6.50 1.37 2.29
C ASN A 59 -7.18 0.40 3.26
N ILE A 60 -6.44 -0.12 4.24
CA ILE A 60 -7.01 -1.00 5.29
C ILE A 60 -8.06 -0.26 6.11
N PHE A 61 -7.80 1.01 6.45
CA PHE A 61 -8.75 1.83 7.19
C PHE A 61 -10.02 2.11 6.38
N GLY A 62 -9.88 2.48 5.10
CA GLY A 62 -11.02 2.74 4.22
C GLY A 62 -11.94 1.53 4.09
N SER A 63 -11.38 0.36 3.79
CA SER A 63 -12.13 -0.91 3.72
C SER A 63 -12.80 -1.22 5.07
N SER A 64 -12.05 -1.18 6.17
CA SER A 64 -12.57 -1.48 7.51
C SER A 64 -13.70 -0.52 7.93
N PHE A 65 -13.63 0.74 7.50
CA PHE A 65 -14.67 1.74 7.76
C PHE A 65 -15.99 1.40 7.04
N PHE A 66 -15.95 0.99 5.77
CA PHE A 66 -17.15 0.55 5.05
C PHE A 66 -17.73 -0.75 5.60
N THR A 67 -16.87 -1.66 6.07
CA THR A 67 -17.31 -2.86 6.79
C THR A 67 -18.07 -2.48 8.07
N ALA A 68 -17.55 -1.53 8.86
CA ALA A 68 -18.20 -1.05 10.09
C ALA A 68 -19.53 -0.33 9.83
N LEU A 69 -19.72 0.27 8.65
CA LEU A 69 -20.97 0.89 8.21
C LEU A 69 -22.00 -0.09 7.63
N ASN A 70 -21.78 -1.40 7.80
CA ASN A 70 -22.63 -2.48 7.30
C ASN A 70 -22.74 -2.51 5.76
N ASN A 71 -21.74 -1.96 5.06
CA ASN A 71 -21.62 -2.00 3.61
C ASN A 71 -20.41 -2.85 3.19
N GLY A 72 -20.48 -4.13 3.57
CA GLY A 72 -19.43 -5.10 3.29
C GLY A 72 -19.16 -5.31 1.80
N MET A 73 -20.17 -5.11 0.92
CA MET A 73 -19.99 -5.23 -0.53
C MET A 73 -19.04 -4.17 -1.09
N VAL A 74 -19.16 -2.91 -0.66
CA VAL A 74 -18.24 -1.84 -1.09
C VAL A 74 -16.82 -2.10 -0.55
N SER A 75 -16.72 -2.54 0.71
CA SER A 75 -15.43 -2.91 1.32
C SER A 75 -14.73 -4.05 0.58
N ALA A 76 -15.48 -5.09 0.21
CA ALA A 76 -14.97 -6.22 -0.56
C ALA A 76 -14.55 -5.79 -1.97
N ALA A 77 -15.34 -4.96 -2.66
CA ALA A 77 -15.01 -4.44 -3.98
C ALA A 77 -13.72 -3.60 -3.95
N ILE A 78 -13.55 -2.71 -2.97
CA ILE A 78 -12.33 -1.91 -2.81
C ILE A 78 -11.12 -2.80 -2.55
N SER A 79 -11.26 -3.78 -1.65
CA SER A 79 -10.18 -4.72 -1.35
C SER A 79 -9.79 -5.56 -2.56
N PHE A 80 -10.77 -6.05 -3.32
CA PHE A 80 -10.55 -6.84 -4.54
C PHE A 80 -9.89 -6.02 -5.65
N LEU A 81 -10.37 -4.79 -5.90
CA LEU A 81 -9.75 -3.90 -6.89
C LEU A 81 -8.30 -3.60 -6.52
N ARG A 82 -7.98 -3.43 -5.24
CA ARG A 82 -6.62 -3.20 -4.76
C ARG A 82 -5.69 -4.36 -5.06
N THR A 83 -5.97 -5.54 -4.51
CA THR A 83 -5.04 -6.68 -4.54
C THR A 83 -5.06 -7.46 -5.85
N VAL A 84 -6.17 -7.44 -6.57
CA VAL A 84 -6.27 -8.20 -7.83
C VAL A 84 -6.10 -7.27 -9.01
N VAL A 85 -6.95 -6.26 -9.16
CA VAL A 85 -6.95 -5.46 -10.40
C VAL A 85 -5.73 -4.55 -10.47
N PHE A 86 -5.49 -3.74 -9.44
CA PHE A 86 -4.41 -2.75 -9.47
C PHE A 86 -3.04 -3.38 -9.26
N GLU A 87 -2.91 -4.33 -8.34
CA GLU A 87 -1.61 -4.98 -8.09
C GLU A 87 -1.17 -5.81 -9.30
N VAL A 88 -2.05 -6.61 -9.89
CA VAL A 88 -1.71 -7.40 -11.09
C VAL A 88 -1.45 -6.49 -12.29
N ALA A 89 -2.27 -5.46 -12.51
CA ALA A 89 -2.02 -4.52 -13.61
C ALA A 89 -0.70 -3.78 -13.42
N ALA A 90 -0.40 -3.30 -12.21
CA ALA A 90 0.86 -2.60 -11.94
C ALA A 90 2.07 -3.52 -12.14
N VAL A 91 2.01 -4.77 -11.66
CA VAL A 91 3.11 -5.74 -11.81
C VAL A 91 3.32 -6.15 -13.27
N LEU A 92 2.27 -6.20 -14.10
CA LEU A 92 2.42 -6.53 -15.53
C LEU A 92 2.87 -5.34 -16.37
N ILE A 93 2.44 -4.13 -16.02
CA ILE A 93 2.64 -2.93 -16.85
C ILE A 93 3.92 -2.19 -16.46
N LEU A 94 4.17 -1.92 -15.18
CA LEU A 94 5.31 -1.09 -14.76
C LEU A 94 6.68 -1.65 -15.18
N PRO A 95 6.94 -2.97 -15.10
CA PRO A 95 8.23 -3.52 -15.49
C PRO A 95 8.53 -3.35 -16.99
N LEU A 96 7.50 -3.22 -17.83
CA LEU A 96 7.69 -2.94 -19.26
C LEU A 96 8.31 -1.56 -19.52
N PHE A 97 8.10 -0.61 -18.60
CA PHE A 97 8.62 0.76 -18.72
C PHE A 97 9.86 1.01 -17.85
N PHE A 98 9.90 0.43 -16.65
CA PHE A 98 10.93 0.72 -15.62
C PHE A 98 11.80 -0.49 -15.26
N GLY A 99 11.62 -1.63 -15.94
CA GLY A 99 12.37 -2.86 -15.67
C GLY A 99 12.16 -3.37 -14.24
N LEU A 100 13.26 -3.72 -13.56
CA LEU A 100 13.23 -4.24 -12.20
C LEU A 100 12.65 -3.24 -11.18
N ASP A 101 12.96 -1.95 -11.32
CA ASP A 101 12.40 -0.91 -10.43
C ASP A 101 10.87 -0.81 -10.56
N GLY A 102 10.35 -1.13 -11.75
CA GLY A 102 8.92 -1.22 -12.01
C GLY A 102 8.24 -2.31 -11.17
N VAL A 103 8.90 -3.45 -10.95
CA VAL A 103 8.37 -4.53 -10.10
C VAL A 103 8.25 -4.06 -8.66
N TRP A 104 9.28 -3.40 -8.14
CA TRP A 104 9.29 -2.91 -6.76
C TRP A 104 8.33 -1.75 -6.52
N CYS A 105 8.14 -0.88 -7.51
CA CYS A 105 7.21 0.24 -7.44
C CYS A 105 5.74 -0.17 -7.70
N ALA A 106 5.51 -1.35 -8.28
CA ALA A 106 4.16 -1.81 -8.64
C ALA A 106 3.20 -1.78 -7.45
N ILE A 107 3.65 -2.24 -6.28
CA ILE A 107 2.86 -2.27 -5.06
C ILE A 107 2.52 -0.85 -4.61
N THR A 108 3.49 0.07 -4.62
CA THR A 108 3.27 1.47 -4.24
C THR A 108 2.25 2.14 -5.17
N VAL A 109 2.35 1.88 -6.48
CA VAL A 109 1.41 2.44 -7.47
C VAL A 109 0.02 1.83 -7.34
N ALA A 110 -0.08 0.52 -7.11
CA ALA A 110 -1.35 -0.16 -6.87
C ALA A 110 -2.05 0.37 -5.61
N GLU A 111 -1.29 0.57 -4.53
CA GLU A 111 -1.79 1.15 -3.28
C GLU A 111 -2.26 2.60 -3.50
N LEU A 112 -1.51 3.43 -4.25
CA LEU A 112 -1.94 4.79 -4.62
C LEU A 112 -3.24 4.79 -5.42
N ALA A 113 -3.36 3.94 -6.43
CA ALA A 113 -4.56 3.82 -7.25
C ALA A 113 -5.77 3.39 -6.39
N SER A 114 -5.56 2.44 -5.47
CA SER A 114 -6.60 2.00 -4.54
C SER A 114 -7.03 3.10 -3.56
N ILE A 115 -6.11 3.95 -3.09
CA ILE A 115 -6.46 5.11 -2.25
C ILE A 115 -7.36 6.07 -3.04
N LEU A 116 -7.04 6.35 -4.31
CA LEU A 116 -7.85 7.23 -5.15
C LEU A 116 -9.28 6.69 -5.32
N ILE A 117 -9.43 5.38 -5.55
CA ILE A 117 -10.75 4.73 -5.62
C ILE A 117 -11.47 4.79 -4.27
N THR A 118 -10.76 4.53 -3.17
CA THR A 118 -11.32 4.58 -1.81
C THR A 118 -11.84 5.98 -1.49
N ILE A 119 -11.08 7.04 -1.82
CA ILE A 119 -11.51 8.44 -1.66
C ILE A 119 -12.70 8.77 -2.56
N GLY A 120 -12.69 8.29 -3.82
CA GLY A 120 -13.81 8.43 -4.75
C GLY A 120 -15.08 7.77 -4.23
N ALA A 121 -14.99 6.53 -3.73
CA ALA A 121 -16.08 5.82 -3.09
C ALA A 121 -16.57 6.56 -1.84
N PHE A 122 -15.66 7.09 -1.02
CA PHE A 122 -16.03 7.92 0.13
C PHE A 122 -16.83 9.15 -0.27
N SER A 123 -16.43 9.83 -1.36
CA SER A 123 -17.09 11.02 -1.88
C SER A 123 -18.44 10.72 -2.54
N ALA A 124 -18.56 9.60 -3.24
CA ALA A 124 -19.81 9.15 -3.87
C ALA A 124 -20.83 8.67 -2.83
N LEU A 125 -20.39 7.87 -1.85
CA LEU A 125 -21.24 7.43 -0.74
C LEU A 125 -21.54 8.55 0.27
N ARG A 126 -20.79 9.66 0.26
CA ARG A 126 -21.12 10.87 1.04
C ARG A 126 -22.53 11.37 0.75
N LYS A 127 -22.98 11.32 -0.52
CA LYS A 127 -24.34 11.71 -0.92
C LYS A 127 -25.42 10.74 -0.39
N ARG A 128 -25.08 9.46 -0.19
CA ARG A 128 -26.03 8.41 0.22
C ARG A 128 -26.12 8.24 1.74
N TYR A 129 -25.05 8.58 2.48
CA TYR A 129 -24.96 8.39 3.94
C TYR A 129 -25.05 9.67 4.78
N GLN A 130 -25.25 10.87 4.19
CA GLN A 130 -25.49 12.14 4.92
C GLN A 130 -24.59 12.29 6.17
N TYR A 131 -23.29 12.06 6.03
CA TYR A 131 -22.36 12.39 7.11
C TYR A 131 -21.81 13.80 6.89
N LEU A 132 -22.30 14.68 7.78
CA LEU A 132 -22.27 16.15 7.86
C LEU A 132 -23.33 16.86 7.02
#